data_AF-A0A0C9YR66-F1
#
_entry.id   AF-A0A0C9YR66-F1
#
_cell.length_a   1.000
_cell.length_b   1.000
_cell.length_c   1.000
_cell.angle_alpha   90.00
_cell.angle_beta   90.00
_cell.angle_gamma   90.00
#
_symmetry.space_group_name_H-M   'P 1'
#
loop_
_entity.id
_entity.type
_entity.pdbx_description
1 polymer ?
#
loop_
_entity_poly.entity_id
_entity_poly.type
_entity_poly.pdbx_seq_one_letter_code
_entity_poly.pdbx_strand_id
1 'polypeptide(L)'
;MTSQVAYLPTALLHLHLETLEVAHSQVNMFCSFLQSYFPKGGYNFSHLGFNLGTPESMEVYEMAASDLAKTLSPYSRVVLFPTTHSDEERGDLFAGFLHGQPVASKVLECLQLLLNPLKDIIKGGDIIFNVCGSVVNMEKSFHNVKKAAQM
;
A
#
# COMPACT_ATOMS: atom_id res chain seq x y z
N MET A 1 11.60 29.89 15.01
CA MET A 1 10.86 28.93 14.18
C MET A 1 11.86 27.94 13.60
N THR A 2 12.02 26.76 14.19
CA THR A 2 12.71 25.65 13.54
C THR A 2 11.77 25.10 12.48
N SER A 3 12.07 25.37 11.21
CA SER A 3 11.47 24.62 10.11
C SER A 3 11.69 23.13 10.39
N GLN A 4 10.63 22.37 10.63
CA GLN A 4 10.72 20.92 10.79
C GLN A 4 10.81 20.31 9.39
N VAL A 5 12.01 20.36 8.82
CA VAL A 5 12.34 19.47 7.70
C VAL A 5 12.38 18.05 8.28
N ALA A 6 11.62 17.12 7.71
CA ALA A 6 11.60 15.73 8.15
C ALA A 6 13.03 15.15 8.10
N TYR A 7 13.70 15.11 9.26
CA TYR A 7 15.10 14.66 9.33
C TYR A 7 15.23 13.13 9.41
N LEU A 8 14.12 12.43 9.69
CA LEU A 8 14.10 10.99 9.84
C LEU A 8 14.08 10.29 8.48
N PRO A 9 14.91 9.26 8.27
CA PRO A 9 14.85 8.45 7.06
C PRO A 9 13.43 7.95 6.79
N THR A 10 12.90 8.27 5.62
CA THR A 10 11.52 7.99 5.22
C THR A 10 11.47 7.15 3.96
N ALA A 11 10.75 6.04 4.01
CA ALA A 11 10.41 5.22 2.86
C ALA A 11 8.95 5.46 2.45
N LEU A 12 8.71 5.68 1.17
CA LEU A 12 7.38 5.61 0.57
C LEU A 12 7.26 4.26 -0.13
N LEU A 13 6.19 3.52 0.17
CA LEU A 13 5.91 2.22 -0.40
C LEU A 13 4.60 2.25 -1.16
N HIS A 14 4.66 2.14 -2.48
CA HIS A 14 3.49 2.02 -3.34
C HIS A 14 3.14 0.55 -3.57
N LEU A 15 2.06 0.08 -2.95
CA LEU A 15 1.49 -1.24 -3.18
C LEU A 15 0.40 -1.09 -4.24
N HIS A 16 0.53 -1.76 -5.39
CA HIS A 16 -0.42 -1.60 -6.49
C HIS A 16 -0.85 -2.95 -7.06
N LEU A 17 -2.12 -3.06 -7.41
CA LEU A 17 -2.63 -4.23 -8.12
C LEU A 17 -1.97 -4.32 -9.51
N GLU A 18 -1.33 -5.45 -9.85
CA GLU A 18 -0.38 -5.60 -10.98
C GLU A 18 -0.90 -5.19 -12.37
N THR A 19 -2.21 -5.17 -12.58
CA THR A 19 -2.82 -4.83 -13.88
C THR A 19 -3.25 -3.36 -13.97
N LEU A 20 -3.08 -2.59 -12.89
CA LEU A 20 -3.32 -1.16 -12.93
C LEU A 20 -2.12 -0.49 -13.60
N GLU A 21 -2.38 0.37 -14.59
CA GLU A 21 -1.30 1.17 -15.17
C GLU A 21 -0.62 1.97 -14.06
N VAL A 22 0.65 1.65 -13.77
CA VAL A 22 1.44 2.14 -12.61
C VAL A 22 1.77 3.65 -12.70
N ALA A 23 1.16 4.37 -13.64
CA ALA A 23 1.23 5.82 -13.77
C ALA A 23 0.11 6.52 -12.98
N HIS A 24 -0.16 6.10 -11.74
CA HIS A 24 -0.97 6.93 -10.84
C HIS A 24 -0.18 8.22 -10.56
N SER A 25 -0.51 9.26 -11.34
CA SER A 25 0.13 10.58 -11.31
C SER A 25 0.25 11.15 -9.91
N GLN A 26 -0.69 10.81 -9.03
CA GLN A 26 -0.75 11.22 -7.64
C GLN A 26 0.44 10.69 -6.83
N VAL A 27 0.71 9.37 -6.83
CA VAL A 27 1.81 8.79 -6.04
C VAL A 27 3.17 9.24 -6.57
N ASN A 28 3.33 9.29 -7.90
CA ASN A 28 4.57 9.77 -8.53
C ASN A 28 4.80 11.27 -8.25
N MET A 29 3.73 12.08 -8.17
CA MET A 29 3.81 13.48 -7.76
C MET A 29 4.27 13.61 -6.31
N PHE A 30 3.68 12.85 -5.38
CA PHE A 30 4.13 12.83 -3.99
C PHE A 30 5.60 12.47 -3.89
N CYS A 31 6.04 11.47 -4.66
CA CYS A 31 7.45 11.07 -4.63
C CYS A 31 8.38 12.21 -5.09
N SER A 32 8.09 12.80 -6.25
CA SER A 32 8.90 13.87 -6.82
C SER A 32 8.91 15.11 -5.93
N PHE A 33 7.78 15.43 -5.30
CA PHE A 33 7.65 16.57 -4.41
C PHE A 33 8.48 16.39 -3.14
N LEU A 34 8.36 15.22 -2.49
CA LEU A 34 9.01 14.95 -1.20
C LEU A 34 10.52 14.77 -1.32
N GLN A 35 11.03 14.27 -2.44
CA GLN A 35 12.47 14.03 -2.64
C GLN A 35 13.33 15.28 -2.34
N SER A 36 12.84 16.48 -2.68
CA SER A 36 13.53 17.75 -2.44
C SER A 36 13.78 18.06 -0.96
N TYR A 37 13.00 17.46 -0.05
CA TYR A 37 13.13 17.63 1.41
C TYR A 37 14.18 16.70 2.04
N PHE A 38 14.79 15.81 1.25
CA PHE A 38 15.82 14.86 1.70
C PHE A 38 17.15 15.07 0.93
N PRO A 39 17.74 16.29 0.97
CA PRO A 39 18.91 16.64 0.15
C PRO A 39 20.18 15.87 0.50
N LYS A 40 20.20 15.17 1.65
CA LYS A 40 21.32 14.34 2.12
C LYS A 40 21.02 12.84 2.04
N GLY A 41 19.99 12.45 1.30
CA GLY A 41 19.48 11.07 1.27
C GLY A 41 18.55 10.76 2.44
N GLY A 42 18.36 9.48 2.73
CA GLY A 42 17.36 9.02 3.71
C GLY A 42 15.94 9.04 3.15
N TYR A 43 15.80 9.01 1.84
CA TYR A 43 14.52 8.92 1.14
C TYR A 43 14.56 7.75 0.18
N ASN A 44 13.57 6.86 0.28
CA ASN A 44 13.39 5.76 -0.65
C ASN A 44 11.95 5.75 -1.17
N PHE A 45 11.81 5.47 -2.45
CA PHE A 45 10.53 5.18 -3.05
C PHE A 45 10.60 3.79 -3.67
N SER A 46 9.72 2.90 -3.22
CA SER A 46 9.62 1.53 -3.70
C SER A 46 8.22 1.24 -4.22
N HIS A 47 8.16 0.46 -5.29
CA HIS A 47 6.92 -0.05 -5.86
C HIS A 47 6.88 -1.57 -5.68
N LEU A 48 5.73 -2.08 -5.24
CA LEU A 48 5.49 -3.50 -5.17
C LEU A 48 4.11 -3.81 -5.78
N GLY A 49 4.13 -4.56 -6.87
CA GLY A 49 2.93 -5.13 -7.46
C GLY A 49 2.36 -6.22 -6.53
N PHE A 50 1.05 -6.33 -6.46
CA PHE A 50 0.41 -7.45 -5.80
C PHE A 50 -0.66 -8.10 -6.69
N ASN A 51 -0.77 -9.42 -6.57
CA ASN A 51 -1.89 -10.21 -7.04
C ASN A 51 -2.15 -11.31 -6.00
N LEU A 52 -3.24 -11.19 -5.27
CA LEU A 52 -3.65 -12.12 -4.22
C LEU A 52 -4.81 -13.03 -4.69
N GLY A 53 -4.94 -13.20 -6.02
CA GLY A 53 -6.04 -13.92 -6.64
C GLY A 53 -5.92 -15.45 -6.53
N THR A 54 -4.70 -15.99 -6.40
CA THR A 54 -4.45 -17.42 -6.24
C THR A 54 -3.44 -17.71 -5.13
N PRO A 55 -3.41 -18.94 -4.57
CA PRO A 55 -2.40 -19.32 -3.58
C PRO A 55 -0.97 -19.10 -4.09
N GLU A 56 -0.69 -19.45 -5.33
CA GLU A 56 0.63 -19.32 -5.94
C GLU A 56 1.03 -17.84 -6.08
N SER A 57 0.10 -16.97 -6.49
CA SER A 57 0.39 -15.53 -6.60
C SER A 57 0.55 -14.87 -5.23
N MET A 58 -0.17 -15.37 -4.21
CA MET A 58 0.00 -14.94 -2.82
C MET A 58 1.39 -15.28 -2.27
N GLU A 59 1.91 -16.49 -2.53
CA GLU A 59 3.26 -16.88 -2.11
C GLU A 59 4.35 -16.03 -2.77
N VAL A 60 4.19 -15.73 -4.07
CA VAL A 60 5.09 -14.82 -4.80
C VAL A 60 5.10 -13.43 -4.18
N TYR A 61 3.91 -12.90 -3.88
CA TYR A 61 3.77 -11.60 -3.22
C TYR A 61 4.42 -11.60 -1.83
N GLU A 62 4.15 -12.62 -1.01
CA GLU A 62 4.69 -12.71 0.35
C GLU A 62 6.22 -12.71 0.37
N MET A 63 6.84 -13.44 -0.56
CA MET A 63 8.30 -13.45 -0.71
C MET A 63 8.84 -12.07 -1.10
N ALA A 64 8.26 -11.45 -2.13
CA ALA A 64 8.69 -10.13 -2.59
C ALA A 64 8.48 -9.03 -1.53
N ALA A 65 7.35 -9.06 -0.82
CA ALA A 65 7.05 -8.14 0.27
C ALA A 65 8.00 -8.32 1.45
N SER A 66 8.32 -9.56 1.81
CA SER A 66 9.27 -9.87 2.89
C SER A 66 10.69 -9.39 2.57
N ASP A 67 11.14 -9.56 1.33
CA ASP A 67 12.46 -9.08 0.89
C ASP A 67 12.52 -7.55 0.82
N LEU A 68 11.42 -6.92 0.39
CA LEU A 68 11.29 -5.47 0.45
C LEU A 68 11.31 -4.96 1.89
N ALA A 69 10.62 -5.64 2.82
CA ALA A 69 10.62 -5.28 4.24
C ALA A 69 12.06 -5.27 4.82
N LYS A 70 12.87 -6.27 4.49
CA LYS A 70 14.30 -6.30 4.89
C LYS A 70 15.05 -5.07 4.37
N THR A 71 14.82 -4.72 3.11
CA THR A 71 15.46 -3.56 2.45
C THR A 71 15.04 -2.22 3.08
N LEU A 72 13.79 -2.13 3.54
CA LEU A 72 13.23 -0.91 4.14
C LEU A 72 13.42 -0.83 5.67
N SER A 73 13.93 -1.88 6.32
CA SER A 73 14.18 -1.90 7.77
C SER A 73 15.06 -0.75 8.32
N PRO A 74 16.00 -0.14 7.56
CA PRO A 74 16.75 1.01 8.06
C PRO A 74 15.95 2.32 8.14
N TYR A 75 14.76 2.39 7.54
CA TYR A 75 13.95 3.61 7.50
C TYR A 75 13.09 3.72 8.75
N SER A 76 13.16 4.88 9.41
CA SER A 76 12.42 5.13 10.65
C SER A 76 10.96 5.50 10.43
N ARG A 77 10.59 5.84 9.20
CA ARG A 77 9.22 6.17 8.79
C ARG A 77 8.89 5.44 7.50
N VAL A 78 7.72 4.83 7.46
CA VAL A 78 7.15 4.23 6.26
C VAL A 78 5.79 4.85 6.01
N VAL A 79 5.57 5.33 4.79
CA VAL A 79 4.26 5.77 4.32
C VAL A 79 3.83 4.83 3.21
N LEU A 80 2.69 4.18 3.38
CA LEU A 80 2.14 3.25 2.41
C LEU A 80 1.09 3.94 1.53
N PHE A 81 1.14 3.60 0.26
CA PHE A 81 0.13 3.97 -0.73
C PHE A 81 -0.46 2.68 -1.33
N PRO A 82 -1.47 2.07 -0.71
CA PRO A 82 -2.19 0.97 -1.35
C PRO A 82 -3.09 1.52 -2.46
N THR A 83 -2.95 0.98 -3.66
CA THR A 83 -3.71 1.37 -4.83
C THR A 83 -4.39 0.17 -5.46
N THR A 84 -5.74 0.19 -5.44
CA THR A 84 -6.57 -0.86 -6.04
C THR A 84 -7.94 -0.31 -6.44
N HIS A 85 -8.74 -1.13 -7.12
CA HIS A 85 -10.16 -0.88 -7.30
C HIS A 85 -10.97 -1.50 -6.17
N SER A 86 -12.21 -1.04 -6.04
CA SER A 86 -13.21 -1.66 -5.19
C SER A 86 -14.43 -2.05 -6.00
N ASP A 87 -15.06 -3.15 -5.62
CA ASP A 87 -16.33 -3.60 -6.14
C ASP A 87 -17.40 -2.52 -5.90
N GLU A 88 -18.10 -2.09 -6.95
CA GLU A 88 -19.03 -0.96 -6.86
C GLU A 88 -20.25 -1.27 -5.98
N GLU A 89 -20.71 -2.51 -5.98
CA GLU A 89 -21.93 -2.93 -5.28
C GLU A 89 -21.66 -3.35 -3.83
N ARG A 90 -20.51 -3.96 -3.56
CA ARG A 90 -20.17 -4.52 -2.24
C ARG A 90 -19.19 -3.64 -1.46
N GLY A 91 -18.42 -2.79 -2.14
CA GLY A 91 -17.32 -2.05 -1.55
C GLY A 91 -16.14 -2.92 -1.11
N ASP A 92 -16.07 -4.18 -1.59
CA ASP A 92 -14.94 -5.08 -1.37
C ASP A 92 -13.74 -4.65 -2.21
N LEU A 93 -12.51 -5.00 -1.80
CA LEU A 93 -11.29 -4.61 -2.53
C LEU A 93 -10.95 -5.65 -3.59
N PHE A 94 -10.49 -5.20 -4.75
CA PHE A 94 -9.88 -6.12 -5.71
C PHE A 94 -8.51 -6.53 -5.18
N ALA A 95 -8.39 -7.82 -4.87
CA ALA A 95 -7.20 -8.41 -4.28
C ALA A 95 -6.26 -8.96 -5.35
N GLY A 96 -6.77 -9.25 -6.54
CA GLY A 96 -6.00 -9.91 -7.60
C GLY A 96 -6.83 -10.19 -8.84
N PHE A 97 -6.26 -11.00 -9.73
CA PHE A 97 -6.94 -11.51 -10.92
C PHE A 97 -6.81 -13.02 -11.01
N LEU A 98 -7.90 -13.68 -11.38
CA LEU A 98 -7.93 -15.10 -11.71
C LEU A 98 -8.50 -15.25 -13.12
N HIS A 99 -7.71 -15.82 -14.04
CA HIS A 99 -8.08 -15.96 -15.45
C HIS A 99 -8.56 -14.65 -16.11
N GLY A 100 -7.93 -13.53 -15.75
CA GLY A 100 -8.26 -12.20 -16.27
C GLY A 100 -9.52 -11.56 -15.65
N GLN A 101 -10.18 -12.23 -14.71
CA GLN A 101 -11.31 -11.67 -13.96
C GLN A 101 -10.86 -11.12 -12.61
N PRO A 102 -11.35 -9.95 -12.18
CA PRO A 102 -10.99 -9.39 -10.89
C PRO A 102 -11.55 -10.26 -9.76
N VAL A 103 -10.72 -10.50 -8.75
CA VAL A 103 -11.11 -11.20 -7.53
C VAL A 103 -11.30 -10.17 -6.43
N ALA A 104 -12.55 -9.95 -6.04
CA ALA A 104 -12.89 -9.11 -4.90
C ALA A 104 -12.78 -9.90 -3.59
N SER A 105 -12.18 -9.30 -2.57
CA SER A 105 -12.06 -9.84 -1.23
C SER A 105 -12.54 -8.81 -0.22
N LYS A 106 -13.04 -9.28 0.92
CA LYS A 106 -13.44 -8.36 2.00
C LYS A 106 -12.26 -7.50 2.37
N VAL A 107 -12.52 -6.21 2.58
CA VAL A 107 -11.51 -5.21 2.92
C VAL A 107 -10.50 -5.70 3.96
N LEU A 108 -10.98 -6.25 5.08
CA LEU A 108 -10.10 -6.69 6.17
C LEU A 108 -9.20 -7.88 5.76
N GLU A 109 -9.78 -8.86 5.07
CA GLU A 109 -9.05 -10.05 4.60
C GLU A 109 -7.97 -9.64 3.58
N CYS A 110 -8.34 -8.79 2.60
CA CYS A 110 -7.42 -8.24 1.62
C CYS A 110 -6.26 -7.48 2.27
N LEU A 111 -6.55 -6.60 3.24
CA LEU A 111 -5.53 -5.78 3.89
C LEU A 111 -4.63 -6.58 4.81
N GLN A 112 -5.15 -7.62 5.47
CA GLN A 112 -4.31 -8.52 6.26
C GLN A 112 -3.31 -9.26 5.37
N LEU A 113 -3.75 -9.81 4.24
CA LEU A 113 -2.87 -10.48 3.30
C LEU A 113 -1.82 -9.51 2.71
N LEU A 114 -2.24 -8.28 2.40
CA LEU A 114 -1.35 -7.25 1.84
C LEU A 114 -0.32 -6.74 2.87
N LEU A 115 -0.71 -6.51 4.12
CA LEU A 115 0.12 -5.80 5.09
C LEU A 115 0.93 -6.72 6.01
N ASN A 116 0.49 -7.96 6.25
CA ASN A 116 1.16 -8.87 7.18
C ASN A 116 2.65 -9.12 6.86
N PRO A 117 3.07 -9.31 5.58
CA PRO A 117 4.49 -9.49 5.26
C PRO A 117 5.36 -8.25 5.57
N LEU A 118 4.72 -7.09 5.71
CA LEU A 118 5.37 -5.79 5.93
C LEU A 118 5.23 -5.31 7.39
N LYS A 119 4.56 -6.08 8.26
CA LYS A 119 4.13 -5.66 9.61
C LYS A 119 5.24 -5.01 10.47
N ASP A 120 6.48 -5.49 10.32
CA ASP A 120 7.60 -5.06 11.16
C ASP A 120 8.11 -3.66 10.78
N ILE A 121 7.89 -3.22 9.53
CA ILE A 121 8.31 -1.90 9.04
C ILE A 121 7.17 -0.86 9.02
N ILE A 122 5.91 -1.32 9.00
CA ILE A 122 4.75 -0.41 8.90
C ILE A 122 4.17 -0.02 10.25
N LYS A 123 4.70 -0.55 11.35
CA LYS A 123 4.21 -0.25 12.70
C LYS A 123 4.36 1.25 13.00
N GLY A 124 3.23 1.93 13.18
CA GLY A 124 3.19 3.38 13.39
C GLY A 124 3.45 4.20 12.11
N GLY A 125 3.42 3.55 10.95
CA GLY A 125 3.46 4.19 9.64
C GLY A 125 2.11 4.78 9.25
N ASP A 126 2.13 5.65 8.24
CA ASP A 126 0.94 6.27 7.67
C ASP A 126 0.46 5.46 6.46
N ILE A 127 -0.85 5.33 6.28
CA ILE A 127 -1.46 4.67 5.10
C ILE A 127 -2.34 5.67 4.37
N ILE A 128 -2.03 5.93 3.11
CA ILE A 128 -2.80 6.76 2.19
C ILE A 128 -3.45 5.85 1.15
N PHE A 129 -4.75 5.63 1.32
CA PHE A 129 -5.49 4.61 0.57
C PHE A 129 -6.06 5.18 -0.74
N ASN A 130 -5.53 4.74 -1.88
CA ASN A 130 -5.93 5.20 -3.23
C ASN A 130 -6.86 4.18 -3.87
N VAL A 131 -8.16 4.33 -3.65
CA VAL A 131 -9.17 3.38 -4.13
C VAL A 131 -10.43 4.09 -4.58
N CYS A 132 -11.21 3.41 -5.41
CA CYS A 132 -12.52 3.88 -5.83
C CYS A 132 -13.45 4.15 -4.63
N GLY A 133 -14.38 5.10 -4.80
CA GLY A 133 -15.21 5.61 -3.71
C GLY A 133 -16.17 4.58 -3.09
N SER A 134 -16.43 3.43 -3.72
CA SER A 134 -17.39 2.45 -3.20
C SER A 134 -16.98 1.89 -1.83
N VAL A 135 -15.67 1.74 -1.55
CA VAL A 135 -15.20 1.31 -0.22
C VAL A 135 -15.60 2.29 0.89
N VAL A 136 -15.70 3.58 0.57
CA VAL A 136 -16.03 4.66 1.52
C VAL A 136 -17.54 4.82 1.64
N ASN A 137 -18.26 4.63 0.54
CA ASN A 137 -19.73 4.73 0.51
C ASN A 137 -20.42 3.55 1.21
N MET A 138 -19.72 2.42 1.36
CA MET A 138 -20.22 1.24 2.08
C MET A 138 -19.70 1.24 3.53
N GLU A 139 -20.61 1.46 4.49
CA GLU A 139 -20.27 1.62 5.92
C GLU A 139 -19.40 0.47 6.46
N LYS A 140 -19.78 -0.78 6.16
CA LYS A 140 -19.06 -1.98 6.61
C LYS A 140 -17.64 -2.02 6.04
N SER A 141 -17.48 -1.69 4.76
CA SER A 141 -16.19 -1.66 4.08
C SER A 141 -15.31 -0.56 4.67
N PHE A 142 -15.85 0.64 4.87
CA PHE A 142 -15.13 1.75 5.47
C PHE A 142 -14.68 1.46 6.91
N HIS A 143 -15.53 0.80 7.71
CA HIS A 143 -15.15 0.35 9.05
C HIS A 143 -14.00 -0.66 9.03
N ASN A 144 -14.02 -1.59 8.07
CA ASN A 144 -12.94 -2.55 7.90
C ASN A 144 -11.61 -1.89 7.48
N VAL A 145 -11.64 -0.83 6.68
CA VAL A 145 -10.43 -0.03 6.37
C VAL A 145 -9.85 0.56 7.65
N LYS A 146 -10.70 1.19 8.47
CA LYS A 146 -10.26 1.79 9.75
C LYS A 146 -9.67 0.76 10.70
N LYS A 147 -10.27 -0.43 10.76
CA LYS A 147 -9.77 -1.54 11.59
C LYS A 147 -8.41 -2.05 11.12
N ALA A 148 -8.21 -2.18 9.81
CA ALA A 148 -6.93 -2.60 9.25
C ALA A 148 -5.81 -1.57 9.48
N ALA A 149 -6.14 -0.26 9.44
CA ALA A 149 -5.19 0.81 9.71
C ALA A 149 -4.74 0.91 11.18
N GLN A 150 -5.31 0.09 12.08
CA GLN A 150 -4.94 0.03 13.50
C GLN A 150 -4.04 -1.19 13.81
N MET A 151 -3.70 -2.01 12.82
CA MET A 151 -2.81 -3.17 12.96
C MET A 151 -1.35 -2.76 13.03
#